data_AF-A0A5C6J026-F1
#
_entry.id   AF-A0A5C6J026-F1
#
_cell.length_a   1.000
_cell.length_b   1.000
_cell.length_c   1.000
_cell.angle_alpha   90.00
_cell.angle_beta   90.00
_cell.angle_gamma   90.00
#
_symmetry.space_group_name_H-M   'P 1'
#
loop_
_entity.id
_entity.type
_entity.pdbx_description
1 polymer ?
#
loop_
_entity_poly.entity_id
_entity_poly.type
_entity_poly.pdbx_seq_one_letter_code
_entity_poly.pdbx_strand_id
1 'polypeptide(L)'
;MRVEEVLARVGGLVDRRNAGFTADQLQALIGRDEEDWPDSAFLLIADEQGLTSAEFPLLAVNNLPDEDDDPFRITLAAAGSFIVNLELGNTSFGDWARGADTDGVYREQHY
;
A
#
# COMPACT_ATOMS: atom_id res chain seq x y z
N MET A 1 5.13 27.82 13.70
CA MET A 1 3.86 27.12 13.94
C MET A 1 3.12 27.03 12.61
N ARG A 2 3.15 25.86 11.97
CA ARG A 2 2.07 25.30 11.15
C ARG A 2 2.47 23.86 10.82
N VAL A 3 1.73 22.94 11.44
CA VAL A 3 1.75 21.52 11.10
C VAL A 3 0.78 21.41 9.93
N GLU A 4 1.27 21.19 8.73
CA GLU A 4 0.44 20.83 7.58
C GLU A 4 0.95 19.47 7.09
N GLU A 5 0.49 18.46 7.82
CA GLU A 5 0.52 17.06 7.45
C GLU A 5 -0.49 16.89 6.30
N VAL A 6 -0.05 17.07 5.04
CA VAL A 6 -0.83 16.62 3.88
C VAL A 6 -0.57 15.14 3.73
N LEU A 7 -1.28 14.41 4.56
CA LEU A 7 -1.53 13.02 4.33
C LEU A 7 -2.45 12.89 3.13
N ALA A 8 -1.94 12.37 2.03
CA ALA A 8 -2.70 11.36 1.31
C ALA A 8 -2.81 10.10 2.21
N ARG A 9 -3.43 10.23 3.40
CA ARG A 9 -4.01 9.10 4.13
C ARG A 9 -5.27 8.79 3.34
N VAL A 10 -5.17 7.79 2.48
CA VAL A 10 -6.09 6.68 2.70
C VAL A 10 -5.36 5.85 3.75
N GLY A 11 -5.39 6.18 5.04
CA GLY A 11 -6.61 6.31 5.82
C GLY A 11 -7.15 4.89 5.91
N GLY A 12 -7.14 4.27 7.09
CA GLY A 12 -8.00 3.11 7.33
C GLY A 12 -9.44 3.54 7.13
N LEU A 13 -9.89 3.60 5.89
CA LEU A 13 -11.19 4.03 5.43
C LEU A 13 -11.34 3.36 4.07
N VAL A 14 -12.20 2.35 4.06
CA VAL A 14 -13.08 2.09 2.93
C VAL A 14 -13.78 3.41 2.63
N ASP A 15 -13.19 4.28 1.82
CA ASP A 15 -13.95 5.41 1.28
C ASP A 15 -14.89 4.82 0.25
N ARG A 16 -16.18 4.74 0.60
CA ARG A 16 -17.23 4.22 -0.26
C ARG A 16 -17.29 4.94 -1.62
N ARG A 17 -16.75 6.16 -1.72
CA ARG A 17 -16.64 6.90 -2.99
C ARG A 17 -15.74 6.20 -3.99
N ASN A 18 -14.77 5.42 -3.51
CA ASN A 18 -13.80 4.71 -4.33
C ASN A 18 -14.19 3.22 -4.50
N ALA A 19 -15.36 2.81 -4.00
CA ALA A 19 -15.87 1.46 -4.20
C ALA A 19 -16.07 1.20 -5.71
N GLY A 20 -15.47 0.11 -6.20
CA GLY A 20 -15.50 -0.27 -7.62
C GLY A 20 -14.38 0.32 -8.48
N PHE A 21 -13.45 1.07 -7.89
CA PHE A 21 -12.22 1.48 -8.59
C PHE A 21 -11.24 0.30 -8.67
N THR A 22 -10.51 0.21 -9.79
CA THR A 22 -9.36 -0.70 -9.91
C THR A 22 -8.13 -0.09 -9.25
N ALA A 23 -7.09 -0.91 -9.00
CA ALA A 23 -5.81 -0.43 -8.48
C ALA A 23 -5.21 0.67 -9.38
N ASP A 24 -5.20 0.49 -10.70
CA ASP A 24 -4.73 1.49 -11.67
C ASP A 24 -5.49 2.81 -11.57
N GLN A 25 -6.81 2.73 -11.38
CA GLN A 25 -7.65 3.93 -11.22
C GLN A 25 -7.34 4.65 -9.92
N LEU A 26 -7.00 3.93 -8.85
CA LEU A 26 -6.59 4.52 -7.57
C LEU A 26 -5.19 5.15 -7.68
N GLN A 27 -4.24 4.51 -8.38
CA GLN A 27 -2.92 5.08 -8.67
C GLN A 27 -3.04 6.38 -9.47
N ALA A 28 -3.93 6.42 -10.46
CA ALA A 28 -4.17 7.62 -11.27
C ALA A 28 -4.79 8.79 -10.49
N LEU A 29 -5.34 8.56 -9.29
CA LEU A 29 -5.83 9.62 -8.40
C LEU A 29 -4.74 10.24 -7.53
N ILE A 30 -3.58 9.58 -7.42
CA ILE A 30 -2.45 10.10 -6.63
C ILE A 30 -1.82 11.26 -7.38
N GLY A 31 -1.63 12.38 -6.68
CA GLY A 31 -0.96 13.53 -7.24
C GLY A 31 0.46 13.17 -7.65
N ARG A 32 0.93 13.81 -8.73
CA ARG A 32 2.29 13.66 -9.24
C ARG A 32 2.93 15.03 -9.36
N ASP A 33 4.23 15.11 -9.10
CA ASP A 33 5.01 16.33 -9.26
C ASP A 33 5.45 16.56 -10.73
N GLU A 34 6.27 17.59 -10.95
CA GLU A 34 6.75 17.97 -12.29
C GLU A 34 7.68 16.91 -12.91
N GLU A 35 8.25 16.02 -12.09
CA GLU A 35 9.13 14.92 -12.50
C GLU A 35 8.37 13.58 -12.61
N ASP A 36 7.03 13.62 -12.58
CA ASP A 36 6.12 12.46 -12.60
C ASP A 36 6.24 11.55 -11.35
N TRP A 37 6.87 12.03 -10.28
CA TRP A 37 6.95 11.28 -9.03
C TRP A 37 5.64 11.39 -8.27
N PRO A 38 5.12 10.26 -7.74
CA PRO A 38 3.88 10.27 -6.98
C PRO A 38 4.07 10.88 -5.58
N ASP A 39 3.04 11.54 -5.07
CA ASP A 39 2.96 12.00 -3.68
C ASP A 39 3.04 10.85 -2.65
N SER A 40 2.88 9.61 -3.10
CA SER A 40 2.97 8.40 -2.27
C SER A 40 3.58 7.26 -3.07
N ALA A 41 4.65 6.65 -2.53
CA ALA A 41 5.42 5.60 -3.19
C ALA A 41 4.65 4.27 -3.34
N PHE A 42 3.61 4.05 -2.54
CA PHE A 42 2.80 2.84 -2.57
C PHE A 42 1.39 3.10 -2.04
N LEU A 43 0.49 2.14 -2.28
CA LEU A 43 -0.90 2.15 -1.82
C LEU A 43 -1.19 0.89 -1.01
N LEU A 44 -2.04 1.02 0.02
CA LEU A 44 -2.64 -0.10 0.74
C LEU A 44 -4.15 -0.06 0.56
N ILE A 45 -4.71 -1.06 -0.13
CA ILE A 45 -6.10 -1.07 -0.58
C ILE A 45 -6.88 -2.17 0.15
N ALA A 46 -7.99 -1.80 0.78
CA ALA A 46 -8.96 -2.75 1.31
C ALA A 46 -10.05 -3.02 0.27
N ASP A 47 -9.94 -4.14 -0.45
CA ASP A 47 -10.92 -4.58 -1.44
C ASP A 47 -11.91 -5.62 -0.86
N GLU A 48 -12.78 -6.19 -1.70
CA GLU A 48 -13.78 -7.17 -1.25
C GLU A 48 -13.16 -8.36 -0.49
N GLN A 49 -11.99 -8.85 -0.91
CA GLN A 49 -11.28 -9.93 -0.23
C GLN A 49 -10.78 -9.49 1.15
N GLY A 50 -10.17 -8.29 1.24
CA GLY A 50 -9.74 -7.71 2.51
C GLY A 50 -10.90 -7.53 3.49
N LEU A 51 -12.05 -7.05 3.00
CA LEU A 51 -13.23 -6.76 3.82
C LEU A 51 -13.98 -8.00 4.31
N THR A 52 -13.80 -9.14 3.66
CA THR A 52 -14.50 -10.41 3.98
C THR A 52 -13.65 -11.41 4.76
N SER A 53 -12.35 -11.15 4.91
CA SER A 53 -11.43 -12.00 5.68
C SER A 53 -11.27 -11.51 7.12
N ALA A 54 -11.18 -12.46 8.06
CA ALA A 54 -10.93 -12.17 9.47
C ALA A 54 -9.53 -11.56 9.71
N GLU A 55 -8.56 -11.84 8.84
CA GLU A 55 -7.20 -11.28 8.92
C GLU A 55 -7.09 -9.89 8.28
N PHE A 56 -8.13 -9.46 7.57
CA PHE A 56 -8.21 -8.18 6.87
C PHE A 56 -6.98 -7.86 5.99
N PRO A 57 -6.60 -8.74 5.05
CA PRO A 57 -5.45 -8.53 4.17
C PRO A 57 -5.70 -7.38 3.19
N LEU A 58 -4.81 -6.40 3.20
CA LEU A 58 -4.78 -5.27 2.28
C LEU A 58 -3.99 -5.65 1.03
N LEU A 59 -4.40 -5.14 -0.14
CA LEU A 59 -3.59 -5.21 -1.36
C LEU A 59 -2.57 -4.06 -1.35
N ALA A 60 -1.30 -4.40 -1.27
CA ALA A 60 -0.20 -3.47 -1.44
C ALA A 60 0.12 -3.32 -2.94
N VAL A 61 0.27 -2.08 -3.39
CA VAL A 61 0.57 -1.75 -4.80
C VAL A 61 1.71 -0.73 -4.84
N ASN A 62 2.77 -1.02 -5.59
CA ASN A 62 3.85 -0.07 -5.85
C ASN A 62 3.33 1.05 -6.75
N ASN A 63 3.68 2.29 -6.46
CA ASN A 63 3.24 3.46 -7.23
C ASN A 63 4.42 4.22 -7.85
N LEU A 64 5.65 3.77 -7.63
CA LEU A 64 6.86 4.38 -8.17
C LEU A 64 6.92 4.22 -9.70
N PRO A 65 7.37 5.26 -10.42
CA PRO A 65 7.62 5.15 -11.85
C PRO A 65 8.74 4.13 -12.11
N ASP A 66 8.64 3.42 -13.23
CA ASP A 66 9.63 2.43 -13.70
C ASP A 66 9.84 1.19 -12.80
N GLU A 67 9.07 1.02 -11.72
CA GLU A 67 9.02 -0.21 -10.93
C GLU A 67 7.73 -1.00 -11.23
N ASP A 68 7.91 -2.21 -11.78
CA ASP A 68 6.82 -3.14 -12.13
C ASP A 68 6.79 -4.30 -11.12
N ASP A 69 6.85 -3.97 -9.82
CA ASP A 69 6.73 -4.96 -8.76
C ASP A 69 5.29 -5.49 -8.69
N ASP A 70 5.15 -6.81 -8.68
CA ASP A 70 3.86 -7.46 -8.53
C ASP A 70 3.16 -7.03 -7.23
N PRO A 71 1.88 -6.65 -7.28
CA PRO A 71 1.13 -6.35 -6.07
C PRO A 71 0.95 -7.60 -5.21
N PHE A 72 0.95 -7.43 -3.89
CA PHE A 72 0.86 -8.54 -2.93
C PHE A 72 -0.12 -8.22 -1.81
N ARG A 73 -0.58 -9.25 -1.09
CA ARG A 73 -1.46 -9.05 0.08
C ARG A 73 -0.63 -8.94 1.34
N ILE A 74 -1.03 -8.05 2.24
CA ILE A 74 -0.40 -7.88 3.56
C ILE A 74 -1.46 -7.72 4.64
N THR A 75 -1.30 -8.40 5.76
CA THR A 75 -2.21 -8.22 6.90
C THR A 75 -2.05 -6.85 7.53
N LEU A 76 -3.11 -6.34 8.16
CA LEU A 76 -3.04 -5.10 8.92
C LEU A 76 -1.97 -5.15 10.04
N ALA A 77 -1.74 -6.33 10.61
CA ALA A 77 -0.71 -6.54 11.64
C ALA A 77 0.72 -6.35 11.10
N ALA A 78 0.98 -6.76 9.85
CA ALA A 78 2.29 -6.60 9.20
C ALA A 78 2.47 -5.21 8.55
N ALA A 79 1.37 -4.56 8.16
CA ALA A 79 1.39 -3.29 7.40
C ALA A 79 2.20 -2.16 8.08
N GLY A 80 2.17 -2.07 9.42
CA GLY A 80 2.94 -1.06 10.14
C GLY A 80 4.46 -1.22 9.96
N SER A 81 4.95 -2.47 10.04
CA SER A 81 6.36 -2.78 9.84
C SER A 81 6.79 -2.55 8.39
N PHE A 82 5.92 -2.90 7.44
CA PHE A 82 6.13 -2.63 6.02
C PHE A 82 6.34 -1.15 5.73
N ILE A 83 5.41 -0.28 6.18
CA ILE A 83 5.49 1.17 5.96
C ILE A 83 6.81 1.72 6.49
N VAL A 84 7.15 1.41 7.75
CA VAL A 84 8.35 1.96 8.40
C VAL A 84 9.63 1.49 7.70
N ASN A 85 9.74 0.21 7.36
CA ASN A 85 10.96 -0.31 6.73
C ASN A 85 11.13 0.18 5.29
N LEU A 86 10.04 0.39 4.56
CA LEU A 86 10.08 0.95 3.21
C LEU A 86 10.47 2.43 3.25
N GLU A 87 9.88 3.23 4.15
CA GLU A 87 10.22 4.66 4.32
C GLU A 87 11.66 4.88 4.78
N LEU A 88 12.21 3.97 5.59
CA LEU A 88 13.61 4.02 6.04
C LEU A 88 14.60 3.45 5.01
N GLY A 89 14.11 2.81 3.93
CA GLY A 89 14.95 2.16 2.93
C GLY A 89 15.67 0.91 3.43
N ASN A 90 15.15 0.25 4.49
CA ASN A 90 15.70 -1.01 5.00
C ASN A 90 15.39 -2.20 4.08
N THR A 91 14.32 -2.10 3.31
CA THR A 91 13.77 -3.14 2.44
C THR A 91 13.17 -2.48 1.19
N SER A 92 13.08 -3.22 0.09
CA SER A 92 12.33 -2.81 -1.11
C SER A 92 10.91 -3.38 -1.12
N PHE A 93 10.01 -2.82 -1.93
CA PHE A 93 8.65 -3.35 -2.09
C PHE A 93 8.68 -4.82 -2.55
N GLY A 94 9.51 -5.15 -3.53
CA GLY A 94 9.73 -6.52 -4.00
C GLY A 94 10.27 -7.50 -2.95
N ASP A 95 10.98 -7.05 -1.91
CA ASP A 95 11.42 -7.93 -0.81
C ASP A 95 10.22 -8.44 0.00
N TRP A 96 9.22 -7.59 0.23
CA TRP A 96 7.99 -7.96 0.92
C TRP A 96 7.11 -8.85 0.03
N ALA A 97 6.99 -8.54 -1.26
CA ALA A 97 6.24 -9.37 -2.19
C ALA A 97 6.76 -10.82 -2.22
N ARG A 98 8.09 -11.01 -2.18
CA ARG A 98 8.73 -12.33 -2.12
C ARG A 98 8.56 -13.07 -0.79
N GLY A 99 8.29 -12.34 0.29
CA GLY A 99 8.06 -12.92 1.62
C GLY A 99 6.60 -13.31 1.89
N ALA A 100 5.70 -13.12 0.93
CA ALA A 100 4.32 -13.57 1.07
C ALA A 100 4.23 -15.10 1.16
N ASP A 101 3.29 -15.60 1.97
CA ASP A 101 3.02 -17.03 2.12
C ASP A 101 2.51 -17.66 0.80
N THR A 102 2.33 -18.98 0.78
CA THR A 102 1.82 -19.71 -0.39
C THR A 102 0.42 -19.27 -0.85
N ASP A 103 -0.34 -18.59 -0.01
CA ASP A 103 -1.64 -18.00 -0.33
C ASP A 103 -1.53 -16.53 -0.83
N GLY A 104 -0.31 -16.03 -1.00
CA GLY A 104 -0.02 -14.69 -1.49
C GLY A 104 -0.16 -13.59 -0.44
N VAL A 105 -0.26 -13.94 0.85
CA VAL A 105 -0.42 -12.97 1.96
C VAL A 105 0.82 -12.91 2.86
N TYR A 106 1.30 -11.71 3.11
CA TYR A 106 2.38 -11.42 4.04
C TYR A 106 1.85 -11.23 5.47
N ARG A 107 2.42 -11.97 6.42
CA ARG A 107 1.98 -12.01 7.83
C ARG A 107 3.06 -11.71 8.87
N GLU A 108 4.35 -11.74 8.49
CA GLU A 108 5.44 -11.54 9.43
C GLU A 108 5.51 -10.09 9.96
N GLN A 109 6.01 -9.91 11.18
CA GLN A 109 6.21 -8.59 11.78
C GLN A 109 7.70 -8.41 12.06
N HIS A 110 8.29 -7.33 11.54
CA HIS A 110 9.69 -6.96 11.80
C HIS A 110 9.68 -5.68 12.64
N TYR A 111 10.04 -5.78 13.92
CA TYR A 111 10.12 -4.65 14.85
C TYR A 111 11.53 -4.10 14.97
#